data_AF-A0A7C2C3R8-F1
#
_entry.id   AF-A0A7C2C3R8-F1
#
_cell.length_a   1.000
_cell.length_b   1.000
_cell.length_c   1.000
_cell.angle_alpha   90.00
_cell.angle_beta   90.00
_cell.angle_gamma   90.00
#
_symmetry.space_group_name_H-M   'P 1'
#
loop_
_entity.id
_entity.type
_entity.pdbx_description
1 polymer ?
#
loop_
_entity_poly.entity_id
_entity_poly.type
_entity_poly.pdbx_seq_one_letter_code
_entity_poly.pdbx_strand_id
1 'polypeptide(L)'
;MGGRLPLRLALLRLVLIVLTALWTAGATVFALIFLWRGSTYLQLLLVAVSPVPVTPLVSRLPDGPGWAGTERVNILLLGVDSRPDEPVDLARTDTMILATIDPVNRRAGMLNIPRDLWVPIPVGPGNTVVQDRINTAHRYGAYYKYPGGGPALAKKTVEYNLGVKVDYYVRVDFKGFTGLVDALGGVVVDNPYPLRDDEYPTEYYGVQRIFFFGGLQPMDGQAALKF
;
A
#
# COMPACT_ATOMS: atom_id res chain seq x y z
N MET A 1 -28.26 -82.10 0.69
CA MET A 1 -28.30 -81.70 2.12
C MET A 1 -27.36 -80.53 2.31
N GLY A 2 -27.88 -79.37 2.75
CA GLY A 2 -27.18 -78.08 2.69
C GLY A 2 -26.03 -77.97 3.71
N GLY A 3 -24.82 -77.76 3.22
CA GLY A 3 -23.63 -77.49 4.03
C GLY A 3 -23.73 -76.12 4.70
N ARG A 4 -24.02 -76.09 6.00
CA ARG A 4 -23.92 -74.89 6.82
C ARG A 4 -22.46 -74.47 6.87
N LEU A 5 -22.13 -73.31 6.29
CA LEU A 5 -20.81 -72.70 6.39
C LEU A 5 -20.44 -72.53 7.88
N PRO A 6 -19.20 -72.86 8.30
CA PRO A 6 -18.79 -72.72 9.68
C PRO A 6 -18.88 -71.24 10.09
N LEU A 7 -19.47 -70.99 11.26
CA LEU A 7 -19.81 -69.66 11.80
C LEU A 7 -18.67 -68.62 11.66
N ARG A 8 -17.42 -69.08 11.77
CA ARG A 8 -16.20 -68.26 11.62
C ARG A 8 -16.03 -67.68 10.21
N LEU A 9 -16.37 -68.43 9.16
CA LEU A 9 -16.30 -67.96 7.77
C LEU A 9 -17.43 -66.96 7.44
N ALA A 10 -18.60 -67.12 8.05
CA ALA A 10 -19.70 -66.17 7.90
C ALA A 10 -19.36 -64.82 8.56
N LEU A 11 -18.74 -64.84 9.74
CA LEU A 11 -18.29 -63.64 10.45
C LEU A 11 -17.19 -62.89 9.67
N LEU A 12 -16.20 -63.62 9.14
CA LEU A 12 -15.13 -63.04 8.31
C LEU A 12 -15.67 -62.36 7.05
N ARG A 13 -16.65 -62.97 6.37
CA ARG A 13 -17.29 -62.37 5.19
C ARG A 13 -18.05 -61.09 5.55
N LEU A 14 -18.76 -61.08 6.67
CA LEU A 14 -19.48 -59.89 7.13
C LEU A 14 -18.52 -58.74 7.46
N VAL A 15 -17.42 -59.03 8.16
CA VAL A 15 -16.38 -58.04 8.45
C VAL A 15 -15.77 -57.49 7.17
N LEU A 16 -15.45 -58.34 6.19
CA LEU A 16 -14.88 -57.90 4.92
C LEU A 16 -15.85 -56.97 4.16
N ILE A 17 -17.14 -57.33 4.12
CA ILE A 17 -18.19 -56.51 3.47
C ILE A 17 -18.28 -55.14 4.15
N VAL A 18 -18.32 -55.10 5.48
CA VAL A 18 -18.39 -53.85 6.24
C VAL A 18 -17.15 -52.98 5.99
N LEU A 19 -15.95 -53.55 5.99
CA LEU A 19 -14.72 -52.83 5.72
C LEU A 19 -14.69 -52.27 4.29
N THR A 20 -15.12 -53.05 3.29
CA THR A 20 -15.21 -52.56 1.91
C THR A 20 -16.23 -51.44 1.77
N ALA A 21 -17.38 -51.51 2.45
CA ALA A 21 -18.40 -50.48 2.43
C ALA A 21 -17.94 -49.17 3.11
N LEU A 22 -17.19 -49.28 4.21
CA LEU A 22 -16.60 -48.12 4.89
C LEU A 22 -15.53 -47.44 4.01
N TRP A 23 -14.69 -48.24 3.33
CA TRP A 23 -13.66 -47.72 2.45
C TRP A 23 -14.26 -47.00 1.23
N THR A 24 -15.27 -47.58 0.59
CA THR A 24 -15.95 -46.94 -0.54
C THR A 24 -16.66 -45.66 -0.14
N ALA A 25 -17.31 -45.63 1.03
CA ALA A 25 -17.95 -44.41 1.56
C ALA A 25 -16.92 -43.32 1.90
N GLY A 26 -15.77 -43.68 2.46
CA GLY A 26 -14.69 -42.71 2.73
C GLY A 26 -14.11 -42.10 1.44
N ALA A 27 -13.87 -42.94 0.43
CA ALA A 27 -13.33 -42.49 -0.86
C ALA A 27 -14.30 -41.55 -1.60
N THR A 28 -15.60 -41.80 -1.55
CA THR A 28 -16.60 -40.92 -2.19
C THR A 28 -16.70 -39.57 -1.49
N VAL A 29 -16.69 -39.53 -0.15
CA VAL A 29 -16.69 -38.27 0.61
C VAL A 29 -15.42 -37.46 0.33
N PHE A 30 -14.26 -38.11 0.30
CA PHE A 30 -13.00 -37.43 -0.01
C PHE A 30 -13.01 -36.84 -1.43
N ALA A 31 -13.48 -37.58 -2.43
CA ALA A 31 -13.59 -37.09 -3.81
C ALA A 31 -14.55 -35.89 -3.91
N LEU A 32 -15.69 -35.92 -3.21
CA LEU A 32 -16.64 -34.80 -3.18
C LEU A 32 -16.02 -33.54 -2.56
N ILE A 33 -15.28 -33.67 -1.46
CA ILE A 33 -14.57 -32.54 -0.83
C ILE A 33 -13.47 -32.00 -1.74
N PHE A 34 -12.70 -32.89 -2.38
CA PHE A 34 -11.63 -32.49 -3.29
C PHE A 34 -12.18 -31.74 -4.51
N LEU A 35 -13.27 -32.22 -5.11
CA LEU A 35 -13.95 -31.56 -6.23
C LEU A 35 -14.58 -30.22 -5.83
N TRP A 36 -15.23 -30.16 -4.65
CA TRP A 36 -15.80 -28.91 -4.13
C TRP A 36 -14.71 -27.86 -3.85
N ARG A 37 -13.61 -28.25 -3.19
CA ARG A 37 -12.46 -27.35 -2.95
C ARG A 37 -11.78 -26.96 -4.25
N GLY A 38 -11.57 -27.88 -5.19
CA GLY A 38 -11.03 -27.59 -6.52
C GLY A 38 -11.85 -26.54 -7.29
N SER A 39 -13.18 -26.65 -7.23
CA SER A 39 -14.10 -25.69 -7.84
C SER A 39 -13.94 -24.28 -7.27
N THR A 40 -13.78 -24.15 -5.94
CA THR A 40 -13.57 -22.84 -5.31
C THR A 40 -12.26 -22.17 -5.75
N TYR A 41 -11.19 -22.93 -5.99
CA TYR A 41 -9.92 -22.38 -6.49
C TYR A 41 -10.03 -21.91 -7.94
N LEU A 42 -10.76 -22.64 -8.79
CA LEU A 42 -10.95 -22.27 -10.20
C LEU A 42 -11.77 -20.99 -10.35
N GLN A 43 -12.81 -20.81 -9.53
CA GLN A 43 -13.63 -19.60 -9.53
C GLN A 43 -12.82 -18.37 -9.08
N LEU A 44 -11.93 -18.52 -8.11
CA LEU A 44 -11.07 -17.42 -7.63
C LEU A 44 -10.05 -16.99 -8.70
N LEU A 45 -9.51 -17.94 -9.46
CA LEU A 45 -8.61 -17.66 -10.58
C LEU A 45 -9.34 -16.92 -11.72
N LEU A 46 -10.59 -17.27 -12.01
CA LEU A 46 -11.43 -16.61 -13.02
C LEU A 46 -11.81 -15.16 -12.66
N VAL A 47 -12.07 -14.89 -11.38
CA VAL A 47 -12.32 -13.51 -10.89
C VAL A 47 -11.05 -12.66 -10.96
N ALA A 48 -9.87 -13.22 -10.66
CA ALA A 48 -8.60 -12.49 -10.75
C ALA A 48 -8.21 -12.06 -12.18
N VAL A 49 -8.78 -12.70 -13.22
CA VAL A 49 -8.49 -12.39 -14.63
C VAL A 49 -9.53 -11.43 -15.23
N SER A 50 -10.58 -11.10 -14.49
CA SER A 50 -11.57 -10.12 -14.96
C SER A 50 -11.01 -8.70 -14.76
N PRO A 51 -10.81 -7.91 -15.82
CA PRO A 51 -10.39 -6.52 -15.65
C PRO A 51 -11.47 -5.79 -14.88
N VAL A 52 -11.15 -5.40 -13.63
CA VAL A 52 -12.00 -4.49 -12.87
C VAL A 52 -12.11 -3.22 -13.71
N PRO A 53 -13.32 -2.77 -14.09
CA PRO A 53 -13.47 -1.48 -14.71
C PRO A 53 -13.10 -0.43 -13.67
N VAL A 54 -11.83 -0.01 -13.71
CA VAL A 54 -11.37 1.17 -12.99
C VAL A 54 -12.05 2.34 -13.69
N THR A 55 -13.21 2.75 -13.18
CA THR A 55 -13.74 4.07 -13.54
C THR A 55 -12.67 5.05 -13.04
N PRO A 56 -11.98 5.78 -13.94
CA PRO A 56 -11.03 6.76 -13.47
C PRO A 56 -11.82 7.79 -12.67
N LEU A 57 -11.66 7.79 -11.36
CA LEU A 57 -12.01 8.91 -10.50
C LEU A 57 -11.01 10.05 -10.75
N VAL A 58 -10.86 10.45 -12.02
CA VAL A 58 -10.32 11.75 -12.35
C VAL A 58 -11.50 12.71 -12.19
N SER A 59 -11.87 12.94 -10.91
CA SER A 59 -12.48 14.21 -10.55
C SER A 59 -11.54 15.27 -11.12
N ARG A 60 -12.02 16.06 -12.09
CA ARG A 60 -11.30 17.17 -12.70
C ARG A 60 -10.43 17.83 -11.64
N LEU A 61 -9.10 17.70 -11.79
CA LEU A 61 -8.16 18.45 -10.97
C LEU A 61 -8.59 19.93 -11.08
N PRO A 62 -8.61 20.70 -9.98
CA PRO A 62 -8.99 22.10 -10.03
C PRO A 62 -8.16 22.81 -11.11
N ASP A 63 -8.76 23.79 -11.79
CA ASP A 63 -8.13 24.63 -12.81
C ASP A 63 -6.94 25.43 -12.22
N GLY A 64 -5.84 24.74 -11.92
CA GLY A 64 -4.52 25.34 -11.85
C GLY A 64 -4.10 25.75 -13.26
N PRO A 65 -3.03 26.54 -13.42
CA PRO A 65 -2.48 26.78 -14.74
C PRO A 65 -2.24 25.42 -15.39
N GLY A 66 -3.00 25.11 -16.43
CA GLY A 66 -2.94 23.81 -17.09
C GLY A 66 -1.53 23.61 -17.61
N TRP A 67 -0.86 22.55 -17.17
CA TRP A 67 0.47 22.25 -17.66
C TRP A 67 0.35 21.75 -19.09
N ALA A 68 0.86 22.53 -20.05
CA ALA A 68 0.77 22.21 -21.48
C ALA A 68 1.75 21.11 -21.92
N GLY A 69 2.57 20.57 -21.00
CA GLY A 69 3.58 19.56 -21.31
C GLY A 69 4.81 20.10 -22.05
N THR A 70 4.95 21.42 -22.16
CA THR A 70 6.02 22.10 -22.92
C THR A 70 7.06 22.77 -22.03
N GLU A 71 6.82 22.84 -20.73
CA GLU A 71 7.71 23.46 -19.75
C GLU A 71 8.11 22.48 -18.65
N ARG A 72 9.25 22.75 -18.01
CA ARG A 72 9.68 21.98 -16.84
C ARG A 72 8.70 22.22 -15.69
N VAL A 73 8.32 21.14 -15.03
CA VAL A 73 7.45 21.18 -13.85
C VAL A 73 8.15 20.55 -12.65
N ASN A 74 8.03 21.21 -11.50
CA ASN A 74 8.49 20.70 -10.22
C ASN A 74 7.29 20.39 -9.31
N ILE A 75 7.25 19.17 -8.79
CA ILE A 75 6.13 18.64 -8.00
C ILE A 75 6.68 18.19 -6.65
N LEU A 76 6.11 18.71 -5.56
CA LEU A 76 6.43 18.26 -4.21
C LEU A 76 5.48 17.15 -3.78
N LEU A 77 6.00 15.95 -3.59
CA LEU A 77 5.27 14.81 -3.06
C LEU A 77 5.42 14.77 -1.52
N LEU A 78 4.29 14.76 -0.83
CA LEU A 78 4.19 14.77 0.62
C LEU A 78 3.49 13.50 1.10
N GLY A 79 4.20 12.66 1.85
CA GLY A 79 3.60 11.55 2.61
C GLY A 79 3.29 12.02 4.02
N VAL A 80 2.03 11.92 4.44
CA VAL A 80 1.59 12.26 5.80
C VAL A 80 1.19 11.00 6.56
N ASP A 81 1.76 10.83 7.75
CA ASP A 81 1.31 9.84 8.72
C ASP A 81 0.15 10.45 9.51
N SER A 82 -1.06 10.31 8.96
CA SER A 82 -2.30 10.66 9.65
C SER A 82 -3.08 9.40 9.95
N ARG A 83 -3.35 9.15 11.22
CA ARG A 83 -4.23 8.07 11.68
C ARG A 83 -5.69 8.46 11.46
N PRO A 84 -6.63 7.51 11.36
CA PRO A 84 -8.03 7.82 11.08
C PRO A 84 -8.70 8.75 12.10
N ASP A 85 -8.18 8.80 13.33
CA ASP A 85 -8.65 9.64 14.42
C ASP A 85 -7.91 10.99 14.51
N GLU A 86 -6.88 11.22 13.70
CA GLU A 86 -6.08 12.44 13.72
C GLU A 86 -6.42 13.37 12.54
N PRO A 87 -6.57 14.69 12.79
CA PRO A 87 -6.73 15.65 11.70
C PRO A 87 -5.48 15.64 10.79
N VAL A 88 -5.66 15.23 9.53
CA VAL A 88 -4.60 15.17 8.51
C VAL A 88 -3.81 16.48 8.42
N ASP A 89 -4.49 17.62 8.61
CA ASP A 89 -3.86 18.94 8.52
C ASP A 89 -2.87 19.22 9.66
N LEU A 90 -3.00 18.56 10.82
CA LEU A 90 -2.07 18.69 11.94
C LEU A 90 -0.95 17.64 11.92
N ALA A 91 -1.01 16.67 11.01
CA ALA A 91 0.02 15.65 10.85
C ALA A 91 1.35 16.26 10.36
N ARG A 92 2.45 15.58 10.68
CA ARG A 92 3.77 15.87 10.11
C ARG A 92 3.94 15.12 8.78
N THR A 93 4.87 15.60 7.97
CA THR A 93 5.24 14.91 6.73
C THR A 93 6.41 13.97 7.00
N ASP A 94 6.22 12.67 6.81
CA ASP A 94 7.29 11.69 6.98
C ASP A 94 8.08 11.45 5.70
N THR A 95 7.44 11.70 4.55
CA THR A 95 8.09 11.63 3.24
C THR A 95 7.95 12.96 2.53
N MET A 96 9.07 13.46 2.00
CA MET A 96 9.09 14.67 1.18
C MET A 96 10.02 14.44 -0.02
N ILE A 97 9.44 14.34 -1.22
CA ILE A 97 10.19 14.12 -2.45
C ILE A 97 9.90 15.26 -3.42
N LEU A 98 10.95 15.94 -3.87
CA LEU A 98 10.86 16.90 -4.95
C LEU A 98 11.12 16.20 -6.28
N ALA A 99 10.06 16.05 -7.09
CA ALA A 99 10.15 15.52 -8.44
C ALA A 99 10.24 16.66 -9.46
N THR A 100 11.09 16.49 -10.48
CA THR A 100 11.18 17.41 -11.62
C THR A 100 10.99 16.62 -12.90
N ILE A 101 10.16 17.16 -13.80
CA ILE A 101 9.93 16.60 -15.13
C ILE A 101 10.22 17.71 -16.13
N ASP A 102 11.18 17.47 -17.01
CA ASP A 102 11.55 18.34 -18.12
C ASP A 102 11.23 17.63 -19.44
N PRO A 103 10.06 17.90 -20.04
CA PRO A 103 9.63 17.26 -21.27
C PRO A 103 10.46 17.69 -22.48
N VAL A 104 11.01 18.91 -22.47
CA VAL A 104 11.81 19.47 -23.58
C VAL A 104 13.14 18.74 -23.69
N ASN A 105 13.83 18.58 -22.56
CA ASN A 105 15.11 17.86 -22.51
C ASN A 105 14.96 16.35 -22.27
N ARG A 106 13.71 15.84 -22.13
CA ARG A 106 13.38 14.45 -21.80
C ARG A 106 14.11 13.94 -20.55
N ARG A 107 14.11 14.76 -19.50
CA ARG A 107 14.75 14.42 -18.22
C ARG A 107 13.71 14.39 -17.12
N ALA A 108 13.85 13.42 -16.24
CA ALA A 108 13.15 13.41 -14.97
C ALA A 108 14.19 13.28 -13.85
N GLY A 109 13.88 13.83 -12.69
CA GLY A 109 14.72 13.72 -11.51
C GLY A 109 13.86 13.71 -10.26
N MET A 110 14.37 13.10 -9.21
CA MET A 110 13.75 13.12 -7.90
C MET A 110 14.82 13.38 -6.85
N LEU A 111 14.48 14.22 -5.88
CA LEU A 111 15.31 14.52 -4.72
C LEU A 111 14.51 14.20 -3.47
N ASN A 112 14.98 13.22 -2.70
CA ASN A 112 14.44 12.97 -1.37
C ASN A 112 14.94 14.04 -0.40
N ILE A 113 14.04 14.69 0.32
CA ILE A 113 14.35 15.71 1.31
C ILE A 113 14.23 15.07 2.70
N PRO A 114 15.33 14.97 3.48
CA PRO A 114 15.29 14.36 4.81
C PRO A 114 14.32 15.11 5.75
N ARG A 115 13.39 14.38 6.36
CA ARG A 115 12.31 14.95 7.20
C ARG A 115 12.81 15.80 8.39
N ASP A 116 14.00 15.47 8.92
CA ASP A 116 14.61 16.12 10.08
C ASP A 116 15.60 17.23 9.68
N LEU A 117 15.62 17.66 8.42
CA LEU A 117 16.45 18.78 7.97
C LEU A 117 16.06 20.07 8.71
N TRP A 118 17.02 20.67 9.42
CA TRP A 118 16.81 21.90 10.19
C TRP A 118 16.84 23.12 9.27
N VAL A 119 15.72 23.84 9.16
CA VAL A 119 15.55 24.92 8.19
C VAL A 119 14.72 26.10 8.71
N PRO A 120 14.89 27.29 8.12
CA PRO A 120 13.90 28.37 8.21
C PRO A 120 12.57 27.99 7.53
N ILE A 121 11.46 28.17 8.27
CA ILE A 121 10.08 27.95 7.83
C ILE A 121 9.35 29.31 7.78
N PRO A 122 8.94 29.81 6.60
CA PRO A 122 8.31 31.12 6.45
C PRO A 122 6.80 31.08 6.76
N VAL A 123 6.44 31.08 8.05
CA VAL A 123 5.07 30.83 8.54
C VAL A 123 4.08 32.00 8.33
N GLY A 124 4.55 33.21 8.03
CA GLY A 124 3.68 34.38 7.98
C GLY A 124 4.19 35.55 7.14
N PRO A 125 3.41 36.64 7.06
CA PRO A 125 3.77 37.84 6.30
C PRO A 125 5.09 38.46 6.79
N GLY A 126 5.76 39.21 5.90
CA GLY A 126 6.93 40.01 6.27
C GLY A 126 8.16 39.20 6.70
N ASN A 127 8.38 38.01 6.13
CA ASN A 127 9.49 37.11 6.51
C ASN A 127 9.45 36.67 7.98
N THR A 128 8.27 36.43 8.53
CA THR A 128 8.18 35.75 9.82
C THR A 128 8.65 34.31 9.64
N VAL A 129 9.80 33.99 10.22
CA VAL A 129 10.47 32.69 10.08
C VAL A 129 10.56 32.00 11.43
N VAL A 130 10.20 30.71 11.45
CA VAL A 130 10.46 29.79 12.57
C VAL A 130 11.60 28.86 12.15
N GLN A 131 12.53 28.58 13.05
CA GLN A 131 13.59 27.58 12.84
C GLN A 131 13.12 26.25 13.42
N ASP A 132 12.98 25.22 12.57
CA ASP A 132 12.61 23.87 13.00
C ASP A 132 12.96 22.86 11.91
N ARG A 133 12.67 21.59 12.15
CA ARG A 133 12.75 20.52 11.16
C ARG A 133 11.70 20.71 10.06
N ILE A 134 12.10 20.45 8.82
CA ILE A 134 11.25 20.71 7.65
C ILE A 134 9.91 19.98 7.68
N ASN A 135 9.84 18.81 8.32
CA ASN A 135 8.59 18.05 8.45
C ASN A 135 7.50 18.78 9.25
N THR A 136 7.85 19.78 10.07
CA THR A 136 6.90 20.55 10.85
C THR A 136 6.22 21.65 10.05
N ALA A 137 6.74 22.00 8.87
CA ALA A 137 6.16 23.01 7.99
C ALA A 137 4.70 22.70 7.64
N HIS A 138 4.38 21.42 7.40
CA HIS A 138 3.00 21.00 7.14
C HIS A 138 2.07 21.31 8.32
N ARG A 139 2.45 20.88 9.52
CA ARG A 139 1.69 21.15 10.75
C ARG A 139 1.57 22.65 11.04
N TYR A 140 2.65 23.40 10.85
CA TYR A 140 2.63 24.86 11.05
C TYR A 140 1.71 25.57 10.07
N GLY A 141 1.61 25.11 8.82
CA GLY A 141 0.72 25.73 7.84
C GLY A 141 -0.74 25.60 8.25
N ALA A 142 -1.13 24.48 8.85
CA ALA A 142 -2.45 24.33 9.45
C ALA A 142 -2.61 25.16 10.73
N TYR A 143 -1.66 25.08 11.66
CA TYR A 143 -1.71 25.78 12.95
C TYR A 143 -1.81 27.30 12.79
N TYR A 144 -0.96 27.89 11.93
CA TYR A 144 -0.95 29.33 11.65
C TYR A 144 -1.97 29.75 10.58
N LYS A 145 -2.80 28.81 10.08
CA LYS A 145 -3.81 29.06 9.04
C LYS A 145 -3.20 29.72 7.79
N TYR A 146 -2.05 29.22 7.36
CA TYR A 146 -1.37 29.69 6.17
C TYR A 146 -2.28 29.56 4.93
N PRO A 147 -2.28 30.52 3.99
CA PRO A 147 -3.07 30.42 2.78
C PRO A 147 -2.73 29.14 1.97
N GLY A 148 -3.71 28.25 1.78
CA GLY A 148 -3.50 26.93 1.18
C GLY A 148 -3.09 25.83 2.16
N GLY A 149 -3.06 26.12 3.47
CA GLY A 149 -2.88 25.16 4.55
C GLY A 149 -1.46 24.61 4.70
N GLY A 150 -1.36 23.45 5.35
CA GLY A 150 -0.10 22.75 5.60
C GLY A 150 0.73 22.45 4.36
N PRO A 151 0.15 21.85 3.30
CA PRO A 151 0.88 21.53 2.07
C PRO A 151 1.46 22.78 1.38
N ALA A 152 0.72 23.89 1.38
CA ALA A 152 1.19 25.13 0.78
C ALA A 152 2.40 25.72 1.53
N LEU A 153 2.40 25.67 2.87
CA LEU A 153 3.55 26.10 3.66
C LEU A 153 4.75 25.16 3.49
N ALA A 154 4.53 23.85 3.43
CA ALA A 154 5.59 22.87 3.14
C ALA A 154 6.23 23.16 1.77
N LYS A 155 5.41 23.35 0.73
CA LYS A 155 5.85 23.81 -0.60
C LYS A 155 6.70 25.07 -0.48
N LYS A 156 6.19 26.11 0.20
CA LYS A 156 6.90 27.38 0.32
C LYS A 156 8.24 27.24 1.05
N THR A 157 8.29 26.37 2.06
CA THR A 157 9.50 26.07 2.83
C THR A 157 10.57 25.42 1.94
N VAL A 158 10.18 24.46 1.10
CA VAL A 158 11.10 23.86 0.12
C VAL A 158 11.61 24.89 -0.87
N GLU A 159 10.71 25.72 -1.43
CA GLU A 159 11.10 26.79 -2.36
C GLU A 159 12.10 27.77 -1.73
N TYR A 160 11.84 28.17 -0.48
CA TYR A 160 12.67 29.12 0.26
C TYR A 160 14.08 28.59 0.52
N ASN A 161 14.22 27.31 0.87
CA ASN A 161 15.49 26.71 1.27
C ASN A 161 16.31 26.19 0.10
N LEU A 162 15.67 25.64 -0.93
CA LEU A 162 16.36 25.06 -2.08
C LEU A 162 16.53 26.05 -3.24
N GLY A 163 15.86 27.22 -3.19
CA GLY A 163 15.95 28.23 -4.23
C GLY A 163 15.35 27.79 -5.58
N VAL A 164 14.49 26.77 -5.56
CA VAL A 164 13.81 26.24 -6.75
C VAL A 164 12.31 26.52 -6.66
N LYS A 165 11.70 26.89 -7.78
CA LYS A 165 10.24 27.01 -7.87
C LYS A 165 9.61 25.64 -7.77
N VAL A 166 8.55 25.49 -6.99
CA VAL A 166 7.72 24.28 -6.93
C VAL A 166 6.37 24.64 -7.53
N ASP A 167 5.97 23.98 -8.60
CA ASP A 167 4.74 24.33 -9.32
C ASP A 167 3.53 23.71 -8.62
N TYR A 168 3.60 22.41 -8.34
CA TYR A 168 2.51 21.64 -7.74
C TYR A 168 2.95 20.91 -6.48
N TYR A 169 1.97 20.46 -5.70
CA TYR A 169 2.20 19.52 -4.61
C TYR A 169 1.14 18.43 -4.64
N VAL A 170 1.49 17.25 -4.16
CA VAL A 170 0.58 16.13 -3.94
C VAL A 170 0.76 15.69 -2.49
N ARG A 171 -0.33 15.62 -1.74
CA ARG A 171 -0.36 15.07 -0.38
C ARG A 171 -1.04 13.71 -0.42
N VAL A 172 -0.36 12.69 0.10
CA VAL A 172 -0.83 11.30 0.14
C VAL A 172 -0.73 10.81 1.58
N ASP A 173 -1.81 10.25 2.10
CA ASP A 173 -1.85 9.51 3.35
C ASP A 173 -1.64 8.00 3.09
N PHE A 174 -1.52 7.19 4.13
CA PHE A 174 -1.32 5.74 3.96
C PHE A 174 -2.44 5.05 3.18
N LYS A 175 -3.68 5.52 3.32
CA LYS A 175 -4.81 4.99 2.56
C LYS A 175 -4.70 5.33 1.08
N GLY A 176 -4.33 6.56 0.75
CA GLY A 176 -4.09 7.00 -0.62
C GLY A 176 -2.92 6.24 -1.26
N PHE A 177 -1.86 5.98 -0.49
CA PHE A 177 -0.71 5.21 -0.97
C PHE A 177 -1.09 3.77 -1.30
N THR A 178 -1.73 3.06 -0.36
CA THR A 178 -2.15 1.67 -0.56
C THR A 178 -3.09 1.56 -1.76
N GLY A 179 -4.10 2.44 -1.85
CA GLY A 179 -5.03 2.48 -2.97
C GLY A 179 -4.38 2.81 -4.32
N LEU A 180 -3.34 3.66 -4.35
CA LEU A 180 -2.59 3.95 -5.57
C LEU A 180 -1.82 2.72 -6.06
N VAL A 181 -1.12 2.02 -5.16
CA VAL A 181 -0.37 0.80 -5.49
C VAL A 181 -1.31 -0.28 -6.00
N ASP A 182 -2.43 -0.50 -5.31
CA ASP A 182 -3.43 -1.50 -5.72
C ASP A 182 -4.05 -1.16 -7.08
N ALA A 183 -4.33 0.12 -7.35
CA ALA A 183 -4.85 0.58 -8.63
C ALA A 183 -3.87 0.37 -9.80
N LEU A 184 -2.57 0.33 -9.52
CA LEU A 184 -1.52 0.00 -10.50
C LEU A 184 -1.31 -1.52 -10.67
N GLY A 185 -2.03 -2.36 -9.91
CA GLY A 185 -1.87 -3.81 -9.93
C GLY A 185 -0.72 -4.31 -9.04
N GLY A 186 -0.27 -3.50 -8.08
CA GLY A 186 0.88 -3.79 -7.22
C GLY A 186 2.20 -3.26 -7.79
N VAL A 187 3.27 -3.40 -7.00
CA VAL A 187 4.65 -3.02 -7.35
C VAL A 187 5.59 -4.20 -7.15
N VAL A 188 6.68 -4.27 -7.92
CA VAL A 188 7.75 -5.25 -7.69
C VAL A 188 8.91 -4.54 -7.02
N VAL A 189 9.28 -5.00 -5.84
CA VAL A 189 10.38 -4.46 -5.03
C VAL A 189 11.52 -5.47 -4.99
N ASP A 190 12.74 -5.01 -5.31
CA ASP A 190 13.94 -5.81 -5.16
C ASP A 190 14.54 -5.63 -3.76
N ASN A 191 14.40 -6.64 -2.91
CA ASN A 191 14.95 -6.61 -1.57
C ASN A 191 16.33 -7.27 -1.52
N PRO A 192 17.44 -6.55 -1.32
CA PRO A 192 18.77 -7.14 -1.40
C PRO A 192 19.03 -8.21 -0.32
N TYR A 193 18.35 -8.12 0.84
CA TYR A 193 18.49 -9.06 1.96
C TYR A 193 17.15 -9.30 2.64
N PRO A 194 16.85 -10.50 3.15
CA PRO A 194 15.59 -10.73 3.87
C PRO A 194 15.46 -9.76 5.05
N LEU A 195 14.29 -9.12 5.15
CA LEU A 195 13.96 -8.18 6.22
C LEU A 195 13.04 -8.89 7.22
N ARG A 196 13.35 -8.80 8.50
CA ARG A 196 12.50 -9.27 9.58
C ARG A 196 12.39 -8.18 10.63
N ASP A 197 11.17 -7.80 10.95
CA ASP A 197 10.88 -6.90 12.07
C ASP A 197 9.84 -7.58 12.96
N ASP A 198 10.24 -7.87 14.20
CA ASP A 198 9.39 -8.54 15.18
C ASP A 198 8.50 -7.56 15.95
N GLU A 199 8.79 -6.25 15.86
CA GLU A 199 8.17 -5.19 16.64
C GLU A 199 7.53 -4.12 15.75
N TYR A 200 7.15 -4.48 14.51
CA TYR A 200 6.56 -3.54 13.58
C TYR A 200 5.27 -2.94 14.16
N PRO A 201 5.15 -1.61 14.25
CA PRO A 201 4.03 -0.97 14.90
C PRO A 201 2.72 -1.18 14.11
N THR A 202 1.65 -1.41 14.84
CA THR A 202 0.29 -1.44 14.29
C THR A 202 -0.39 -0.09 14.52
N GLU A 203 -1.46 0.15 13.74
CA GLU A 203 -2.30 1.34 13.86
C GLU A 203 -2.85 1.56 15.29
N TYR A 204 -3.08 0.47 16.02
CA TYR A 204 -3.60 0.46 17.40
C TYR A 204 -2.50 0.43 18.47
N TYR A 205 -1.29 0.92 18.17
CA TYR A 205 -0.15 0.98 19.10
C TYR A 205 0.32 -0.38 19.64
N GLY A 206 -0.12 -1.49 19.05
CA GLY A 206 0.45 -2.82 19.27
C GLY A 206 1.63 -3.08 18.33
N VAL A 207 2.22 -4.26 18.44
CA VAL A 207 3.29 -4.73 17.54
C VAL A 207 2.86 -5.97 16.77
N GLN A 208 3.40 -6.13 15.56
CA GLN A 208 3.25 -7.32 14.75
C GLN A 208 4.61 -7.73 14.19
N ARG A 209 4.79 -9.02 13.91
CA ARG A 209 5.94 -9.50 13.16
C ARG A 209 5.68 -9.38 11.67
N ILE A 210 6.62 -8.77 10.95
CA ILE A 210 6.68 -8.79 9.48
C ILE A 210 7.96 -9.46 9.01
N PHE A 211 7.87 -10.08 7.84
CA PHE A 211 8.99 -10.73 7.19
C PHE A 211 8.88 -10.58 5.67
N PHE A 212 9.95 -10.08 5.05
CA PHE A 212 10.12 -10.03 3.60
C PHE A 212 11.32 -10.87 3.19
N PHE A 213 11.18 -11.64 2.12
CA PHE A 213 12.26 -12.47 1.61
C PHE A 213 13.35 -11.59 0.95
N GLY A 214 14.48 -12.19 0.55
CA GLY A 214 15.42 -11.54 -0.35
C GLY A 214 14.99 -11.74 -1.82
N GLY A 215 15.37 -10.81 -2.68
CA GLY A 215 15.07 -10.77 -4.11
C GLY A 215 13.78 -10.04 -4.47
N LEU A 216 13.41 -10.16 -5.75
CA LEU A 216 12.23 -9.55 -6.35
C LEU A 216 10.95 -10.08 -5.74
N GLN A 217 10.14 -9.18 -5.18
CA GLN A 217 8.85 -9.51 -4.57
C GLN A 217 7.75 -8.62 -5.12
N PRO A 218 6.66 -9.20 -5.65
CA PRO A 218 5.45 -8.44 -5.90
C PRO A 218 4.80 -8.06 -4.55
N MET A 219 4.37 -6.82 -4.45
CA MET A 219 3.73 -6.25 -3.27
C MET A 219 2.44 -5.55 -3.68
N ASP A 220 1.35 -5.87 -2.98
CA ASP A 220 0.14 -5.05 -2.99
C ASP A 220 0.35 -3.79 -2.15
N GLY A 221 -0.64 -2.92 -2.09
CA GLY A 221 -0.55 -1.66 -1.35
C GLY A 221 -0.22 -1.85 0.12
N GLN A 222 -0.79 -2.88 0.76
CA GLN A 222 -0.56 -3.17 2.19
C GLN A 222 0.85 -3.69 2.45
N ALA A 223 1.36 -4.59 1.61
CA ALA A 223 2.73 -5.08 1.69
C ALA A 223 3.73 -3.95 1.40
N ALA A 224 3.47 -3.13 0.39
CA ALA A 224 4.31 -2.00 0.01
C ALA A 224 4.34 -0.90 1.07
N LEU A 225 3.25 -0.71 1.83
CA LEU A 225 3.21 0.26 2.94
C LEU A 225 4.05 -0.20 4.13
N LYS A 226 4.16 -1.52 4.32
CA LYS A 226 4.93 -2.12 5.42
C LYS A 226 6.42 -2.22 5.15
N PHE A 227 6.81 -2.17 3.88
CA PHE A 227 8.20 -2.23 3.44
C PHE A 227 8.89 -0.88 3.61
#